data_AF-A0A806K2S1-F1
#
_entry.id   AF-A0A806K2S1-F1
#
_cell.length_a   1.000
_cell.length_b   1.000
_cell.length_c   1.000
_cell.angle_alpha   90.00
_cell.angle_beta   90.00
_cell.angle_gamma   90.00
#
_symmetry.space_group_name_H-M   'P 1'
#
loop_
_entity.id
_entity.type
_entity.pdbx_description
1 polymer ?
#
loop_
_entity_poly.entity_id
_entity_poly.type
_entity_poly.pdbx_seq_one_letter_code
_entity_poly.pdbx_strand_id
1 'polypeptide(L)'
;MNNAKTAKTAFFVTILLLAAANVFGQTGLLRLSNYSNLFLNRVGRLDSKYLYPASDEDYDRFCVLGGDIEKIDIPLEISLFSYYSPDVNQIRPPEADAILPANNPRLADQKLGAAVFQEIQILRFLNDTAAVTRHEAVLRFITDRGNVTRQEVEAFYRNNIRALISDVVDEEFRYPGEQIRRNNQAGINTVPPAFINEVKQKITNFFLTPNQQNLNDLKNLTTALELRSRYADITKAWSLANAFGDTAGANRRLSQAQEYQSRLNSITRNLNMPDNFRIADDNPSFWLYVKFAYNGSIRQLNQEIARMVDDVPRVD
;
A
#
# COMPACT_ATOMS: atom_id res chain seq x y z
N MET A 1 -5.35 18.73 -21.38
CA MET A 1 -5.08 18.64 -19.92
C MET A 1 -5.77 17.47 -19.20
N ASN A 2 -6.69 16.72 -19.83
CA ASN A 2 -7.38 15.60 -19.17
C ASN A 2 -6.56 14.29 -19.08
N ASN A 3 -5.67 13.99 -20.03
CA ASN A 3 -4.95 12.70 -20.06
C ASN A 3 -3.96 12.48 -18.89
N ALA A 4 -3.44 13.55 -18.28
CA ALA A 4 -2.51 13.44 -17.15
C ALA A 4 -3.23 13.14 -15.81
N LYS A 5 -4.49 13.57 -15.65
CA LYS A 5 -5.32 13.19 -14.50
C LYS A 5 -5.73 11.72 -14.63
N THR A 6 -6.23 11.30 -15.79
CA THR A 6 -6.65 9.91 -16.03
C THR A 6 -5.50 8.92 -15.90
N ALA A 7 -4.27 9.26 -16.30
CA ALA A 7 -3.10 8.39 -16.12
C ALA A 7 -2.60 8.32 -14.65
N LYS A 8 -2.77 9.39 -13.87
CA LYS A 8 -2.46 9.41 -12.44
C LYS A 8 -3.49 8.60 -11.63
N THR A 9 -4.78 8.78 -11.93
CA THR A 9 -5.86 8.01 -11.34
C THR A 9 -5.78 6.54 -11.74
N ALA A 10 -5.56 6.23 -13.03
CA ALA A 10 -5.44 4.85 -13.49
C ALA A 10 -4.24 4.11 -12.89
N PHE A 11 -3.09 4.76 -12.63
CA PHE A 11 -1.95 4.09 -12.00
C PHE A 11 -2.10 3.92 -10.49
N PHE A 12 -2.73 4.88 -9.78
CA PHE A 12 -3.08 4.71 -8.37
C PHE A 12 -4.16 3.63 -8.17
N VAL A 13 -5.12 3.54 -9.10
CA VAL A 13 -6.17 2.51 -9.15
C VAL A 13 -5.65 1.15 -9.63
N THR A 14 -4.63 1.10 -10.49
CA THR A 14 -3.97 -0.17 -10.91
C THR A 14 -3.05 -0.71 -9.82
N ILE A 15 -2.49 0.17 -8.98
CA ILE A 15 -1.87 -0.25 -7.73
C ILE A 15 -2.97 -0.89 -6.85
N LEU A 16 -4.17 -0.30 -6.71
CA LEU A 16 -5.25 -0.81 -5.85
C LEU A 16 -5.95 -2.14 -6.27
N LEU A 17 -5.84 -2.63 -7.50
CA LEU A 17 -6.65 -3.76 -7.98
C LEU A 17 -5.85 -5.02 -8.26
N LEU A 18 -5.97 -6.03 -7.37
CA LEU A 18 -6.07 -7.48 -7.68
C LEU A 18 -6.07 -8.30 -6.39
N ALA A 19 -7.00 -9.26 -6.26
CA ALA A 19 -7.35 -10.00 -5.04
C ALA A 19 -6.40 -11.17 -4.67
N ALA A 20 -6.25 -11.42 -3.35
CA ALA A 20 -6.13 -12.73 -2.68
C ALA A 20 -6.10 -12.55 -1.14
N ALA A 21 -6.59 -13.54 -0.39
CA ALA A 21 -6.87 -13.47 1.04
C ALA A 21 -5.80 -14.12 1.94
N ASN A 22 -5.72 -13.56 3.16
CA ASN A 22 -5.27 -14.11 4.44
C ASN A 22 -3.77 -14.30 4.74
N VAL A 23 -3.46 -14.01 6.02
CA VAL A 23 -2.22 -14.22 6.78
C VAL A 23 -1.20 -13.07 6.73
N PHE A 24 -1.59 -11.87 7.19
CA PHE A 24 -0.63 -10.88 7.71
C PHE A 24 -1.07 -10.44 9.10
N GLY A 25 -0.09 -10.17 9.95
CA GLY A 25 -0.25 -9.86 11.36
C GLY A 25 -1.33 -8.80 11.60
N GLN A 26 -1.93 -8.82 12.79
CA GLN A 26 -2.90 -7.82 13.20
C GLN A 26 -2.23 -6.43 13.12
N THR A 27 -2.39 -5.74 12.01
CA THR A 27 -2.15 -4.30 11.98
C THR A 27 -3.17 -3.69 12.93
N GLY A 28 -2.74 -2.82 13.83
CA GLY A 28 -3.65 -2.08 14.69
C GLY A 28 -4.63 -1.18 13.91
N LEU A 29 -4.42 -1.00 12.60
CA LEU A 29 -5.29 -0.24 11.70
C LEU A 29 -6.69 -0.87 11.55
N LEU A 30 -7.67 -0.01 11.36
CA LEU A 30 -9.04 -0.41 11.11
C LEU A 30 -9.18 -0.92 9.67
N ARG A 31 -9.72 -2.13 9.52
CA ARG A 31 -10.15 -2.65 8.22
C ARG A 31 -11.59 -2.16 7.96
N LEU A 32 -11.72 -1.00 7.34
CA LEU A 32 -13.00 -0.32 7.13
C LEU A 32 -14.04 -1.21 6.45
N SER A 33 -13.68 -1.91 5.38
CA SER A 33 -14.55 -2.87 4.69
C SER A 33 -15.10 -3.94 5.64
N ASN A 34 -14.23 -4.60 6.40
CA ASN A 34 -14.65 -5.64 7.35
C ASN A 34 -15.57 -5.11 8.44
N TYR A 35 -15.29 -3.91 8.96
CA TYR A 35 -16.07 -3.31 10.03
C TYR A 35 -17.43 -2.81 9.53
N SER A 36 -17.45 -2.03 8.45
CA SER A 36 -18.68 -1.48 7.85
C SER A 36 -19.63 -2.57 7.37
N ASN A 37 -19.11 -3.70 6.85
CA ASN A 37 -19.92 -4.85 6.43
C ASN A 37 -20.80 -5.44 7.56
N LEU A 38 -20.45 -5.22 8.84
CA LEU A 38 -21.28 -5.64 9.98
C LEU A 38 -22.60 -4.84 10.09
N PHE A 39 -22.67 -3.71 9.39
CA PHE A 39 -23.80 -2.80 9.41
C PHE A 39 -24.64 -2.84 8.12
N LEU A 40 -24.16 -3.55 7.09
CA LEU A 40 -24.84 -3.64 5.80
C LEU A 40 -25.88 -4.77 5.77
N ASN A 41 -26.95 -4.55 5.01
CA ASN A 41 -27.93 -5.55 4.66
C ASN A 41 -27.47 -6.41 3.47
N ARG A 42 -28.30 -7.37 3.03
CA ARG A 42 -27.99 -8.29 1.93
C ARG A 42 -27.76 -7.62 0.57
N VAL A 43 -28.21 -6.37 0.40
CA VAL A 43 -28.01 -5.59 -0.84
C VAL A 43 -26.83 -4.61 -0.73
N GLY A 44 -26.03 -4.71 0.34
CA GLY A 44 -24.84 -3.87 0.54
C GLY A 44 -25.15 -2.44 0.96
N ARG A 45 -26.33 -2.18 1.53
CA ARG A 45 -26.71 -0.85 2.07
C ARG A 45 -26.77 -0.88 3.59
N LEU A 46 -26.55 0.26 4.25
CA LEU A 46 -26.71 0.38 5.69
C LEU A 46 -28.10 -0.13 6.10
N ASP A 47 -28.13 -1.09 7.02
CA ASP A 47 -29.37 -1.73 7.44
C ASP A 47 -30.29 -0.73 8.14
N SER A 48 -31.57 -0.75 7.79
CA SER A 48 -32.62 0.11 8.37
C SER A 48 -32.61 0.12 9.90
N LYS A 49 -32.25 -0.99 10.56
CA LYS A 49 -32.16 -1.02 12.02
C LYS A 49 -31.16 -0.02 12.61
N TYR A 50 -30.13 0.36 11.85
CA TYR A 50 -29.16 1.38 12.23
C TYR A 50 -29.51 2.76 11.69
N LEU A 51 -30.34 2.85 10.65
CA LEU A 51 -30.83 4.13 10.11
C LEU A 51 -31.97 4.72 10.96
N TYR A 52 -32.89 3.89 11.46
CA TYR A 52 -34.02 4.35 12.28
C TYR A 52 -33.66 5.15 13.54
N PRO A 53 -32.62 4.76 14.32
CA PRO A 53 -32.22 5.54 15.47
C PRO A 53 -31.36 6.78 15.13
N ALA A 54 -30.99 6.98 13.86
CA ALA A 54 -30.16 8.10 13.44
C ALA A 54 -30.93 9.42 13.52
N SER A 55 -30.31 10.46 14.08
CA SER A 55 -30.84 11.82 14.03
C SER A 55 -30.40 12.55 12.76
N ASP A 56 -31.12 13.60 12.35
CA ASP A 56 -30.69 14.47 11.23
C ASP A 56 -29.27 15.05 11.50
N GLU A 57 -28.97 15.34 12.76
CA GLU A 57 -27.64 15.81 13.19
C GLU A 57 -26.54 14.75 12.99
N ASP A 58 -26.87 13.46 13.07
CA ASP A 58 -25.93 12.38 12.73
C ASP A 58 -25.62 12.37 11.24
N TYR A 59 -26.62 12.55 10.37
CA TYR A 59 -26.40 12.64 8.93
C TYR A 59 -25.54 13.86 8.58
N ASP A 60 -25.87 15.04 9.12
CA ASP A 60 -25.11 16.27 8.90
C ASP A 60 -23.63 16.14 9.32
N ARG A 61 -23.36 15.31 10.34
CA ARG A 61 -22.00 15.08 10.85
C ARG A 61 -21.23 14.02 10.08
N PHE A 62 -21.89 12.95 9.64
CA PHE A 62 -21.22 11.76 9.13
C PHE A 62 -21.35 11.54 7.62
N CYS A 63 -22.30 12.16 6.91
CA CYS A 63 -22.42 12.11 5.44
C CYS A 63 -21.50 13.12 4.71
N VAL A 64 -20.40 13.52 5.34
CA VAL A 64 -19.60 14.66 4.86
C VAL A 64 -18.42 14.24 3.98
N LEU A 65 -18.06 12.96 3.96
CA LEU A 65 -16.81 12.51 3.35
C LEU A 65 -17.01 12.11 1.89
N GLY A 66 -18.04 11.32 1.60
CA GLY A 66 -18.41 10.85 0.26
C GLY A 66 -18.91 11.97 -0.67
N GLY A 67 -19.35 13.09 -0.09
CA GLY A 67 -19.86 14.26 -0.82
C GLY A 67 -21.36 14.21 -1.12
N ASP A 68 -22.01 13.08 -0.87
CA ASP A 68 -23.46 12.96 -0.78
C ASP A 68 -23.89 13.20 0.67
N ILE A 69 -24.43 14.39 0.93
CA ILE A 69 -24.84 14.80 2.28
C ILE A 69 -26.12 14.10 2.76
N GLU A 70 -26.84 13.43 1.87
CA GLU A 70 -28.13 12.79 2.19
C GLU A 70 -27.96 11.33 2.61
N LYS A 71 -26.73 10.78 2.54
CA LYS A 71 -26.52 9.34 2.65
C LYS A 71 -25.19 8.96 3.28
N ILE A 72 -25.28 8.07 4.28
CA ILE A 72 -24.13 7.37 4.87
C ILE A 72 -23.90 6.10 4.05
N ASP A 73 -22.93 6.12 3.14
CA ASP A 73 -22.71 4.98 2.25
C ASP A 73 -21.27 4.57 2.01
N ILE A 74 -20.28 5.40 2.36
CA ILE A 74 -18.90 4.94 2.32
C ILE A 74 -18.52 4.25 3.64
N PRO A 75 -17.71 3.19 3.61
CA PRO A 75 -17.24 2.46 4.79
C PRO A 75 -16.65 3.32 5.91
N LEU A 76 -15.96 4.41 5.60
CA LEU A 76 -15.45 5.33 6.61
C LEU A 76 -16.59 6.06 7.35
N GLU A 77 -17.59 6.56 6.62
CA GLU A 77 -18.76 7.22 7.21
C GLU A 77 -19.57 6.26 8.07
N ILE A 78 -19.82 5.04 7.57
CA ILE A 78 -20.47 3.99 8.35
C ILE A 78 -19.71 3.72 9.65
N SER A 79 -18.37 3.69 9.58
CA SER A 79 -17.53 3.42 10.74
C SER A 79 -17.56 4.54 11.78
N LEU A 80 -17.58 5.79 11.31
CA LEU A 80 -17.70 6.98 12.17
C LEU A 80 -19.10 7.05 12.80
N PHE A 81 -20.13 6.88 11.97
CA PHE A 81 -21.53 6.88 12.38
C PHE A 81 -21.82 5.82 13.44
N SER A 82 -21.40 4.57 13.19
CA SER A 82 -21.69 3.46 14.11
C SER A 82 -21.01 3.59 15.47
N TYR A 83 -19.89 4.32 15.54
CA TYR A 83 -19.15 4.52 16.77
C TYR A 83 -19.57 5.80 17.51
N TYR A 84 -19.83 6.89 16.78
CA TYR A 84 -20.07 8.20 17.38
C TYR A 84 -21.54 8.56 17.54
N SER A 85 -22.48 7.97 16.79
CA SER A 85 -23.91 8.12 17.06
C SER A 85 -24.27 7.35 18.35
N PRO A 86 -24.76 8.01 19.42
CA PRO A 86 -25.05 7.36 20.69
C PRO A 86 -26.05 6.22 20.58
N ASP A 87 -27.08 6.37 19.74
CA ASP A 87 -28.16 5.41 19.62
C ASP A 87 -27.74 4.19 18.78
N VAL A 88 -26.97 4.41 17.71
CA VAL A 88 -26.43 3.33 16.88
C VAL A 88 -25.39 2.53 17.64
N ASN A 89 -24.53 3.21 18.39
CA ASN A 89 -23.48 2.57 19.18
C ASN A 89 -24.04 1.61 20.24
N GLN A 90 -25.25 1.85 20.75
CA GLN A 90 -25.92 0.98 21.72
C GLN A 90 -26.47 -0.32 21.11
N ILE A 91 -26.82 -0.31 19.83
CA ILE A 91 -27.45 -1.46 19.15
C ILE A 91 -26.51 -2.19 18.20
N ARG A 92 -25.22 -1.82 18.20
CA ARG A 92 -24.21 -2.42 17.33
C ARG A 92 -24.00 -3.91 17.67
N PRO A 93 -23.62 -4.73 16.68
CA PRO A 93 -23.37 -6.14 16.92
C PRO A 93 -22.12 -6.33 17.82
N PRO A 94 -22.06 -7.39 18.65
CA PRO A 94 -20.91 -7.64 19.54
C PRO A 94 -19.57 -7.70 18.80
N GLU A 95 -19.56 -8.20 17.56
CA GLU A 95 -18.38 -8.26 16.70
C GLU A 95 -17.81 -6.86 16.39
N ALA A 96 -18.69 -5.84 16.30
CA ALA A 96 -18.26 -4.46 16.09
C ALA A 96 -17.62 -3.87 17.36
N ASP A 97 -18.15 -4.18 18.55
CA ASP A 97 -17.56 -3.76 19.83
C ASP A 97 -16.16 -4.36 20.03
N ALA A 98 -15.93 -5.58 19.56
CA ALA A 98 -14.60 -6.20 19.59
C ALA A 98 -13.55 -5.45 18.73
N ILE A 99 -13.99 -4.75 17.68
CA ILE A 99 -13.10 -4.02 16.76
C ILE A 99 -12.89 -2.56 17.21
N LEU A 100 -13.99 -1.87 17.54
CA LEU A 100 -14.03 -0.49 18.03
C LEU A 100 -14.68 -0.43 19.43
N PRO A 101 -13.95 -0.82 20.48
CA PRO A 101 -14.51 -0.98 21.83
C PRO A 101 -15.02 0.32 22.44
N ALA A 102 -16.25 0.32 22.96
CA ALA A 102 -16.84 1.49 23.61
C ALA A 102 -16.18 1.77 24.96
N ASN A 103 -15.71 0.72 25.64
CA ASN A 103 -15.00 0.82 26.91
C ASN A 103 -13.51 1.23 26.78
N ASN A 104 -13.00 1.36 25.56
CA ASN A 104 -11.66 1.88 25.29
C ASN A 104 -11.71 2.95 24.18
N PRO A 105 -12.24 4.15 24.51
CA PRO A 105 -12.47 5.20 23.53
C PRO A 105 -11.18 5.74 22.93
N ARG A 106 -10.06 5.69 23.67
CA ARG A 106 -8.75 6.07 23.16
C ARG A 106 -8.31 5.17 22.00
N LEU A 107 -8.44 3.85 22.13
CA LEU A 107 -8.08 2.93 21.04
C LEU A 107 -9.00 3.10 19.82
N ALA A 108 -10.30 3.29 20.05
CA ALA A 108 -11.25 3.51 18.96
C ALA A 108 -10.95 4.82 18.20
N ASP A 109 -10.70 5.93 18.93
CA ASP A 109 -10.34 7.21 18.34
C ASP A 109 -8.97 7.15 17.62
N GLN A 110 -8.00 6.37 18.11
CA GLN A 110 -6.75 6.09 17.38
C GLN A 110 -7.00 5.37 16.05
N LYS A 111 -7.85 4.34 16.06
CA LYS A 111 -8.17 3.53 14.87
C LYS A 111 -8.93 4.32 13.82
N LEU A 112 -10.00 5.01 14.22
CA LEU A 112 -10.82 5.84 13.34
C LEU A 112 -10.02 7.05 12.84
N GLY A 113 -9.29 7.73 13.74
CA GLY A 113 -8.43 8.85 13.37
C GLY A 113 -7.34 8.43 12.37
N ALA A 114 -6.75 7.25 12.52
CA ALA A 114 -5.75 6.75 11.58
C ALA A 114 -6.34 6.44 10.20
N ALA A 115 -7.58 5.92 10.14
CA ALA A 115 -8.28 5.72 8.88
C ALA A 115 -8.58 7.05 8.18
N VAL A 116 -9.08 8.06 8.90
CA VAL A 116 -9.28 9.41 8.35
C VAL A 116 -7.96 10.04 7.89
N PHE A 117 -6.89 9.88 8.68
CA PHE A 117 -5.57 10.40 8.32
C PHE A 117 -4.99 9.74 7.07
N GLN A 118 -5.24 8.44 6.87
CA GLN A 118 -4.88 7.72 5.66
C GLN A 118 -5.55 8.33 4.42
N GLU A 119 -6.88 8.57 4.47
CA GLU A 119 -7.61 9.24 3.38
C GLU A 119 -7.05 10.63 3.09
N ILE A 120 -6.72 11.41 4.12
CA ILE A 120 -6.08 12.72 3.95
C ILE A 120 -4.79 12.60 3.13
N GLN A 121 -3.94 11.59 3.39
CA GLN A 121 -2.71 11.39 2.61
C GLN A 121 -3.02 11.08 1.14
N ILE A 122 -4.00 10.22 0.89
CA ILE A 122 -4.43 9.85 -0.47
C ILE A 122 -4.98 11.07 -1.21
N LEU A 123 -5.91 11.80 -0.62
CA LEU A 123 -6.54 12.97 -1.23
C LEU A 123 -5.54 14.10 -1.50
N ARG A 124 -4.57 14.33 -0.60
CA ARG A 124 -3.47 15.28 -0.82
C ARG A 124 -2.63 14.89 -2.04
N PHE A 125 -2.31 13.60 -2.18
CA PHE A 125 -1.58 13.12 -3.35
C PHE A 125 -2.38 13.30 -4.66
N LEU A 126 -3.69 13.06 -4.61
CA LEU A 126 -4.60 13.26 -5.74
C LEU A 126 -4.89 14.74 -6.04
N ASN A 127 -4.46 15.65 -5.16
CA ASN A 127 -4.74 17.09 -5.19
C ASN A 127 -6.25 17.42 -5.12
N ASP A 128 -7.01 16.64 -4.33
CA ASP A 128 -8.41 16.97 -4.02
C ASP A 128 -8.48 17.81 -2.73
N THR A 129 -8.29 19.12 -2.88
CA THR A 129 -8.23 20.03 -1.73
C THR A 129 -9.56 20.13 -0.99
N ALA A 130 -10.70 20.03 -1.68
CA ALA A 130 -12.01 20.13 -1.07
C ALA A 130 -12.30 18.92 -0.18
N ALA A 131 -12.01 17.71 -0.66
CA ALA A 131 -12.15 16.50 0.13
C ALA A 131 -11.18 16.47 1.32
N VAL A 132 -9.94 16.96 1.14
CA VAL A 132 -8.97 17.11 2.25
C VAL A 132 -9.55 17.96 3.38
N THR A 133 -10.18 19.10 3.07
CA THR A 133 -10.77 19.97 4.11
C THR A 133 -11.85 19.25 4.92
N ARG A 134 -12.71 18.45 4.28
CA ARG A 134 -13.76 17.69 4.97
C ARG A 134 -13.18 16.61 5.87
N HIS A 135 -12.18 15.85 5.40
CA HIS A 135 -11.51 14.83 6.20
C HIS A 135 -10.71 15.44 7.37
N GLU A 136 -10.06 16.59 7.17
CA GLU A 136 -9.37 17.31 8.25
C GLU A 136 -10.34 17.80 9.34
N ALA A 137 -11.56 18.22 8.96
CA ALA A 137 -12.59 18.57 9.93
C ALA A 137 -13.03 17.37 10.76
N VAL A 138 -13.20 16.19 10.14
CA VAL A 138 -13.51 14.94 10.86
C VAL A 138 -12.36 14.53 11.78
N LEU A 139 -11.11 14.58 11.31
CA LEU A 139 -9.96 14.26 12.15
C LEU A 139 -9.89 15.20 13.36
N ARG A 140 -10.18 16.49 13.17
CA ARG A 140 -10.27 17.46 14.26
C ARG A 140 -11.40 17.11 15.23
N PHE A 141 -12.59 16.77 14.73
CA PHE A 141 -13.70 16.31 15.58
C PHE A 141 -13.29 15.14 16.48
N ILE A 142 -12.57 14.15 15.94
CA ILE A 142 -12.07 13.01 16.70
C ILE A 142 -11.10 13.47 17.80
N THR A 143 -10.15 14.36 17.48
CA THR A 143 -9.14 14.81 18.44
C THR A 143 -9.68 15.80 19.48
N ASP A 144 -10.66 16.63 19.12
CA ASP A 144 -11.26 17.63 20.01
C ASP A 144 -12.08 16.98 21.15
N ARG A 145 -12.42 15.68 21.03
CA ARG A 145 -12.99 14.88 22.13
C ARG A 145 -12.04 14.67 23.32
N GLY A 146 -10.73 14.87 23.13
CA GLY A 146 -9.74 14.81 24.20
C GLY A 146 -9.20 13.41 24.57
N ASN A 147 -9.64 12.33 23.91
CA ASN A 147 -9.10 10.98 24.16
C ASN A 147 -7.74 10.75 23.50
N VAL A 148 -7.50 11.42 22.36
CA VAL A 148 -6.29 11.32 21.54
C VAL A 148 -5.93 12.69 20.98
N THR A 149 -4.64 12.96 20.85
CA THR A 149 -4.13 14.11 20.10
C THR A 149 -3.92 13.75 18.63
N ARG A 150 -3.84 14.77 17.77
CA ARG A 150 -3.46 14.56 16.36
C ARG A 150 -2.13 13.83 16.24
N GLN A 151 -1.13 14.22 17.03
CA GLN A 151 0.20 13.63 16.98
C GLN A 151 0.16 12.13 17.32
N GLU A 152 -0.70 11.73 18.27
CA GLU A 152 -0.90 10.33 18.63
C GLU A 152 -1.58 9.54 17.53
N VAL A 153 -2.58 10.11 16.86
CA VAL A 153 -3.23 9.49 15.69
C VAL A 153 -2.23 9.28 14.56
N GLU A 154 -1.45 10.31 14.22
CA GLU A 154 -0.46 10.21 13.16
C GLU A 154 0.66 9.22 13.52
N ALA A 155 1.09 9.19 14.80
CA ALA A 155 2.08 8.22 15.27
C ALA A 155 1.54 6.79 15.19
N PHE A 156 0.28 6.59 15.58
CA PHE A 156 -0.41 5.31 15.47
C PHE A 156 -0.46 4.85 14.01
N TYR A 157 -0.90 5.72 13.09
CA TYR A 157 -0.88 5.43 11.65
C TYR A 157 0.52 5.06 11.15
N ARG A 158 1.53 5.92 11.41
CA ARG A 158 2.91 5.71 10.94
C ARG A 158 3.50 4.40 11.41
N ASN A 159 3.29 4.04 12.68
CA ASN A 159 3.86 2.83 13.26
C ASN A 159 3.21 1.57 12.69
N ASN A 160 1.87 1.56 12.55
CA ASN A 160 1.18 0.41 12.01
C ASN A 160 1.43 0.21 10.50
N ILE A 161 1.54 1.29 9.72
CA ILE A 161 1.91 1.19 8.30
C ILE A 161 3.34 0.66 8.14
N ARG A 162 4.29 1.12 8.94
CA ARG A 162 5.66 0.58 8.93
C ARG A 162 5.70 -0.91 9.27
N ALA A 163 4.95 -1.33 10.29
CA ALA A 163 4.86 -2.73 10.67
C ALA A 163 4.28 -3.57 9.52
N LEU A 164 3.15 -3.15 8.94
CA LEU A 164 2.55 -3.81 7.78
C LEU A 164 3.54 -3.97 6.63
N ILE A 165 4.23 -2.88 6.25
CA ILE A 165 5.21 -2.89 5.16
C ILE A 165 6.37 -3.83 5.49
N SER A 166 6.87 -3.82 6.73
CA SER A 166 7.93 -4.72 7.13
C SER A 166 7.49 -6.17 7.00
N ASP A 167 6.34 -6.53 7.56
CA ASP A 167 5.83 -7.91 7.58
C ASP A 167 5.59 -8.45 6.16
N VAL A 168 4.95 -7.64 5.30
CA VAL A 168 4.70 -8.02 3.90
C VAL A 168 5.99 -8.19 3.11
N VAL A 169 6.92 -7.23 3.22
CA VAL A 169 8.20 -7.32 2.51
C VAL A 169 9.03 -8.48 3.02
N ASP A 170 9.09 -8.71 4.34
CA ASP A 170 9.85 -9.83 4.90
C ASP A 170 9.31 -11.18 4.44
N GLU A 171 7.99 -11.37 4.40
CA GLU A 171 7.38 -12.62 3.98
C GLU A 171 7.60 -12.89 2.47
N GLU A 172 7.42 -11.87 1.62
CA GLU A 172 7.61 -12.00 0.18
C GLU A 172 9.08 -12.24 -0.20
N PHE A 173 10.03 -11.70 0.59
CA PHE A 173 11.46 -11.98 0.45
C PHE A 173 11.92 -13.23 1.21
N ARG A 174 11.04 -13.90 1.96
CA ARG A 174 11.30 -15.17 2.64
C ARG A 174 10.90 -16.36 1.76
N TYR A 175 9.68 -16.33 1.18
CA TYR A 175 9.04 -17.49 0.54
C TYR A 175 9.87 -18.11 -0.61
N PRO A 176 10.41 -17.33 -1.57
CA PRO A 176 11.21 -17.91 -2.64
C PRO A 176 12.69 -18.05 -2.25
N GLY A 177 13.16 -17.37 -1.21
CA GLY A 177 14.46 -17.62 -0.59
C GLY A 177 14.59 -19.07 -0.09
N GLU A 178 13.51 -19.66 0.44
CA GLU A 178 13.50 -21.06 0.83
C GLU A 178 13.47 -22.04 -0.36
N GLN A 179 12.69 -21.77 -1.41
CA GLN A 179 12.66 -22.65 -2.60
C GLN A 179 13.98 -22.61 -3.38
N ILE A 180 14.60 -21.44 -3.51
CA ILE A 180 15.90 -21.27 -4.18
C ILE A 180 17.02 -21.95 -3.39
N ARG A 181 16.97 -21.88 -2.05
CA ARG A 181 17.89 -22.62 -1.15
C ARG A 181 17.72 -24.13 -1.25
N ARG A 182 16.49 -24.63 -1.45
CA ARG A 182 16.22 -26.06 -1.63
C ARG A 182 16.62 -26.57 -3.02
N ASN A 183 16.49 -25.73 -4.05
CA ASN A 183 16.74 -26.12 -5.44
C ASN A 183 18.21 -25.96 -5.88
N ASN A 184 19.08 -25.30 -5.10
CA ASN A 184 20.47 -25.08 -5.49
C ASN A 184 21.44 -25.47 -4.38
N GLN A 185 22.16 -26.57 -4.59
CA GLN A 185 23.41 -26.87 -3.91
C GLN A 185 24.37 -25.67 -4.11
N ALA A 186 24.81 -25.06 -3.01
CA ALA A 186 25.92 -24.12 -2.90
C ALA A 186 25.98 -22.98 -3.93
N GLY A 187 25.42 -21.81 -3.61
CA GLY A 187 25.95 -20.55 -4.19
C GLY A 187 24.99 -19.41 -4.47
N ILE A 188 23.67 -19.57 -4.39
CA ILE A 188 22.79 -18.40 -4.58
C ILE A 188 22.78 -17.58 -3.29
N ASN A 189 23.34 -16.37 -3.40
CA ASN A 189 23.39 -15.38 -2.34
C ASN A 189 21.98 -15.03 -1.87
N THR A 190 21.76 -15.00 -0.56
CA THR A 190 20.55 -14.42 0.02
C THR A 190 20.46 -12.95 -0.40
N VAL A 191 19.25 -12.42 -0.61
CA VAL A 191 19.08 -10.99 -0.89
C VAL A 191 19.71 -10.20 0.26
N PRO A 192 20.63 -9.26 -0.01
CA PRO A 192 21.29 -8.51 1.05
C PRO A 192 20.26 -7.79 1.94
N PRO A 193 20.34 -7.90 3.28
CA PRO A 193 19.40 -7.23 4.19
C PRO A 193 19.33 -5.71 3.96
N ALA A 194 20.44 -5.08 3.58
CA ALA A 194 20.47 -3.67 3.23
C ALA A 194 19.55 -3.32 2.05
N PHE A 195 19.46 -4.19 1.03
CA PHE A 195 18.54 -3.98 -0.08
C PHE A 195 17.08 -4.14 0.35
N ILE A 196 16.77 -5.16 1.16
CA ILE A 196 15.42 -5.35 1.71
C ILE A 196 15.00 -4.12 2.52
N ASN A 197 15.90 -3.59 3.34
CA ASN A 197 15.66 -2.37 4.12
C ASN A 197 15.40 -1.14 3.24
N GLU A 198 16.15 -0.97 2.15
CA GLU A 198 15.89 0.10 1.16
C GLU A 198 14.52 -0.05 0.51
N VAL A 199 14.12 -1.27 0.13
CA VAL A 199 12.78 -1.56 -0.40
C VAL A 199 11.71 -1.14 0.62
N LYS A 200 11.82 -1.60 1.87
CA LYS A 200 10.90 -1.22 2.96
C LYS A 200 10.83 0.28 3.16
N GLN A 201 11.97 0.97 3.17
CA GLN A 201 12.04 2.41 3.39
C GLN A 201 11.37 3.19 2.25
N LYS A 202 11.64 2.84 0.98
CA LYS A 202 11.04 3.54 -0.17
C LYS A 202 9.53 3.34 -0.22
N ILE A 203 9.04 2.13 0.06
CA ILE A 203 7.61 1.83 0.18
C ILE A 203 7.00 2.62 1.35
N THR A 204 7.65 2.62 2.52
CA THR A 204 7.22 3.39 3.70
C THR A 204 7.11 4.87 3.38
N ASN A 205 8.12 5.47 2.75
CA ASN A 205 8.12 6.89 2.43
C ASN A 205 6.94 7.27 1.54
N PHE A 206 6.61 6.42 0.56
CA PHE A 206 5.45 6.62 -0.29
C PHE A 206 4.14 6.62 0.50
N PHE A 207 3.91 5.66 1.41
CA PHE A 207 2.66 5.63 2.18
C PHE A 207 2.57 6.73 3.24
N LEU A 208 3.68 7.09 3.89
CA LEU A 208 3.65 8.11 4.94
C LEU A 208 3.62 9.54 4.39
N THR A 209 4.17 9.74 3.19
CA THR A 209 4.32 11.06 2.56
C THR A 209 4.14 10.92 1.04
N PRO A 210 2.95 10.58 0.56
CA PRO A 210 2.75 10.31 -0.87
C PRO A 210 2.97 11.59 -1.67
N ASN A 211 3.95 11.55 -2.57
CA ASN A 211 4.28 12.64 -3.49
C ASN A 211 4.90 12.07 -4.78
N GLN A 212 5.12 12.93 -5.78
CA GLN A 212 5.62 12.49 -7.08
C GLN A 212 7.04 11.92 -7.00
N GLN A 213 7.89 12.42 -6.11
CA GLN A 213 9.24 11.90 -5.92
C GLN A 213 9.20 10.47 -5.36
N ASN A 214 8.45 10.23 -4.30
CA ASN A 214 8.30 8.91 -3.69
C ASN A 214 7.66 7.90 -4.66
N LEU A 215 6.70 8.35 -5.49
CA LEU A 215 6.15 7.51 -6.57
C LEU A 215 7.22 7.16 -7.62
N ASN A 216 8.02 8.14 -8.03
CA ASN A 216 9.09 7.92 -9.00
C ASN A 216 10.15 6.96 -8.45
N ASP A 217 10.46 7.02 -7.16
CA ASP A 217 11.38 6.08 -6.51
C ASP A 217 10.90 4.63 -6.61
N LEU A 218 9.60 4.37 -6.38
CA LEU A 218 9.02 3.04 -6.57
C LEU A 218 9.08 2.58 -8.04
N LYS A 219 8.73 3.46 -8.99
CA LYS A 219 8.81 3.14 -10.43
C LYS A 219 10.23 2.84 -10.89
N ASN A 220 11.18 3.62 -10.38
CA ASN A 220 12.60 3.46 -10.66
C ASN A 220 13.11 2.13 -10.10
N LEU A 221 12.65 1.71 -8.91
CA LEU A 221 12.96 0.41 -8.34
C LEU A 221 12.43 -0.74 -9.21
N THR A 222 11.16 -0.69 -9.64
CA THR A 222 10.61 -1.68 -10.60
C THR A 222 11.46 -1.76 -11.86
N THR A 223 11.81 -0.60 -12.43
CA THR A 223 12.60 -0.51 -13.67
C THR A 223 14.01 -1.06 -13.47
N ALA A 224 14.65 -0.77 -12.34
CA ALA A 224 15.98 -1.27 -12.00
C ALA A 224 15.97 -2.81 -11.90
N LEU A 225 14.98 -3.39 -11.23
CA LEU A 225 14.86 -4.85 -11.11
C LEU A 225 14.62 -5.53 -12.46
N GLU A 226 13.80 -4.92 -13.32
CA GLU A 226 13.60 -5.43 -14.67
C GLU A 226 14.86 -5.36 -15.54
N LEU A 227 15.56 -4.24 -15.52
CA LEU A 227 16.82 -4.10 -16.25
C LEU A 227 17.90 -5.05 -15.71
N ARG A 228 17.93 -5.33 -14.40
CA ARG A 228 18.85 -6.30 -13.81
C ARG A 228 18.60 -7.73 -14.29
N SER A 229 17.34 -8.16 -14.29
CA SER A 229 16.96 -9.46 -14.83
C SER A 229 17.35 -9.60 -16.30
N ARG A 230 17.04 -8.59 -17.13
CA ARG A 230 17.41 -8.58 -18.56
C ARG A 230 18.92 -8.53 -18.79
N TYR A 231 19.65 -7.79 -17.96
CA TYR A 231 21.11 -7.71 -18.00
C TYR A 231 21.75 -9.07 -17.72
N ALA A 232 21.26 -9.80 -16.71
CA ALA A 232 21.76 -11.13 -16.40
C ALA A 232 21.48 -12.12 -17.57
N ASP A 233 20.26 -12.10 -18.13
CA ASP A 233 19.89 -12.94 -19.27
C ASP A 233 20.79 -12.69 -20.49
N ILE A 234 21.02 -11.42 -20.83
CA ILE A 234 21.81 -11.05 -22.01
C ILE A 234 23.30 -11.40 -21.83
N THR A 235 23.83 -11.26 -20.61
CA THR A 235 25.23 -11.64 -20.28
C THR A 235 25.43 -13.15 -20.38
N LYS A 236 24.46 -13.95 -19.91
CA LYS A 236 24.48 -15.41 -20.10
C LYS A 236 24.41 -15.79 -21.58
N ALA A 237 23.53 -15.16 -22.35
CA ALA A 237 23.41 -15.40 -23.79
C ALA A 237 24.67 -14.99 -24.56
N TRP A 238 25.36 -13.92 -24.13
CA TRP A 238 26.66 -13.51 -24.67
C TRP A 238 27.73 -14.57 -24.44
N SER A 239 27.83 -15.10 -23.22
CA SER A 239 28.77 -16.18 -22.88
C SER A 239 28.56 -17.43 -23.74
N LEU A 240 27.31 -17.83 -23.95
CA LEU A 240 26.96 -18.96 -24.84
C LEU A 240 27.34 -18.70 -26.30
N ALA A 241 27.01 -17.52 -26.83
CA ALA A 241 27.36 -17.17 -28.22
C ALA A 241 28.88 -17.21 -28.45
N ASN A 242 29.68 -16.74 -27.48
CA ASN A 242 31.14 -16.87 -27.52
C ASN A 242 31.59 -18.33 -27.49
N ALA A 243 31.00 -19.16 -26.61
CA ALA A 243 31.34 -20.57 -26.52
C ALA A 243 31.05 -21.35 -27.81
N PHE A 244 30.03 -20.95 -28.58
CA PHE A 244 29.68 -21.53 -29.88
C PHE A 244 30.36 -20.86 -31.09
N GLY A 245 31.23 -19.86 -30.87
CA GLY A 245 31.92 -19.17 -31.96
C GLY A 245 31.06 -18.19 -32.79
N ASP A 246 29.86 -17.85 -32.33
CA ASP A 246 29.00 -16.83 -32.95
C ASP A 246 29.47 -15.41 -32.55
N THR A 247 30.56 -14.94 -33.18
CA THR A 247 31.17 -13.64 -32.87
C THR A 247 30.21 -12.47 -33.13
N ALA A 248 29.41 -12.53 -34.19
CA ALA A 248 28.45 -11.47 -34.51
C ALA A 248 27.30 -11.41 -33.49
N GLY A 249 26.77 -12.56 -33.07
CA GLY A 249 25.78 -12.63 -32.01
C GLY A 249 26.33 -12.27 -30.64
N ALA A 250 27.58 -12.58 -30.34
CA ALA A 250 28.24 -12.15 -29.11
C ALA A 250 28.37 -10.62 -29.07
N ASN A 251 28.91 -9.99 -30.12
CA ASN A 251 29.07 -8.54 -30.16
C ASN A 251 27.74 -7.78 -30.00
N ARG A 252 26.67 -8.23 -30.65
CA ARG A 252 25.33 -7.64 -30.47
C ARG A 252 24.85 -7.71 -29.02
N ARG A 253 25.02 -8.85 -28.35
CA ARG A 253 24.61 -9.05 -26.96
C ARG A 253 25.46 -8.24 -25.98
N LEU A 254 26.76 -8.09 -26.25
CA LEU A 254 27.64 -7.24 -25.46
C LEU A 254 27.19 -5.76 -25.50
N SER A 255 26.86 -5.24 -26.68
CA SER A 255 26.33 -3.86 -26.81
C SER A 255 25.02 -3.67 -26.03
N GLN A 256 24.12 -4.64 -26.08
CA GLN A 256 22.88 -4.62 -25.31
C GLN A 256 23.13 -4.68 -23.79
N ALA A 257 24.07 -5.51 -23.34
CA ALA A 257 24.47 -5.58 -21.94
C ALA A 257 25.01 -4.24 -21.44
N GLN A 258 25.85 -3.57 -22.24
CA GLN A 258 26.39 -2.25 -21.91
C GLN A 258 25.29 -1.17 -21.82
N GLU A 259 24.30 -1.20 -22.72
CA GLU A 259 23.13 -0.30 -22.65
C GLU A 259 22.34 -0.51 -21.34
N TYR A 260 22.00 -1.75 -21.02
CA TYR A 260 21.29 -2.08 -19.79
C TYR A 260 22.08 -1.67 -18.55
N GLN A 261 23.39 -1.93 -18.52
CA GLN A 261 24.26 -1.53 -17.41
C GLN A 261 24.33 -0.01 -17.25
N SER A 262 24.41 0.75 -18.35
CA SER A 262 24.41 2.21 -18.32
C SER A 262 23.12 2.76 -17.73
N ARG A 263 21.96 2.24 -18.18
CA ARG A 263 20.64 2.61 -17.67
C ARG A 263 20.49 2.23 -16.20
N LEU A 264 20.93 1.03 -15.81
CA LEU A 264 20.98 0.58 -14.42
C LEU A 264 21.81 1.51 -13.54
N ASN A 265 23.00 1.90 -14.00
CA ASN A 265 23.88 2.81 -13.26
C ASN A 265 23.26 4.20 -13.10
N SER A 266 22.48 4.68 -14.06
CA SER A 266 21.73 5.93 -13.94
C SER A 266 20.63 5.82 -12.87
N ILE A 267 19.80 4.77 -12.93
CA ILE A 267 18.69 4.58 -11.98
C ILE A 267 19.20 4.32 -10.55
N THR A 268 20.23 3.48 -10.41
CA THR A 268 20.83 3.12 -9.11
C THR A 268 21.40 4.35 -8.41
N ARG A 269 22.02 5.28 -9.16
CA ARG A 269 22.48 6.57 -8.63
C ARG A 269 21.31 7.45 -8.18
N ASN A 270 20.26 7.55 -8.99
CA ASN A 270 19.07 8.33 -8.62
C ASN A 270 18.37 7.77 -7.37
N LEU A 271 18.42 6.46 -7.18
CA LEU A 271 17.81 5.79 -6.02
C LEU A 271 18.68 5.77 -4.78
N ASN A 272 19.94 6.24 -4.85
CA ASN A 272 20.95 6.09 -3.79
C ASN A 272 21.07 4.63 -3.27
N MET A 273 20.95 3.65 -4.15
CA MET A 273 21.01 2.24 -3.75
C MET A 273 22.42 1.87 -3.26
N PRO A 274 22.54 1.01 -2.24
CA PRO A 274 23.83 0.57 -1.72
C PRO A 274 24.64 -0.18 -2.77
N ASP A 275 25.97 -0.10 -2.68
CA ASP A 275 26.88 -0.69 -3.68
C ASP A 275 26.77 -2.22 -3.79
N ASN A 276 26.25 -2.91 -2.77
CA ASN A 276 25.94 -4.33 -2.86
C ASN A 276 24.73 -4.65 -3.78
N PHE A 277 23.93 -3.66 -4.20
CA PHE A 277 23.01 -3.79 -5.34
C PHE A 277 23.78 -3.86 -6.68
N ARG A 278 25.06 -3.46 -6.68
CA ARG A 278 25.95 -3.58 -7.84
C ARG A 278 26.69 -4.91 -7.89
N ILE A 279 26.80 -5.61 -6.76
CA ILE A 279 27.72 -6.73 -6.58
C ILE A 279 26.98 -7.87 -5.89
N ALA A 280 26.59 -8.92 -6.61
CA ALA A 280 26.57 -10.26 -6.00
C ALA A 280 26.32 -11.40 -7.00
N ASP A 281 25.59 -11.21 -8.10
CA ASP A 281 25.34 -12.34 -9.01
C ASP A 281 24.87 -11.87 -10.39
N ASP A 282 25.56 -12.30 -11.46
CA ASP A 282 25.03 -12.26 -12.83
C ASP A 282 24.02 -13.40 -13.07
N ASN A 283 23.52 -14.01 -12.00
CA ASN A 283 22.54 -15.08 -12.03
C ASN A 283 21.15 -14.51 -12.39
N PRO A 284 20.60 -14.82 -13.58
CA PRO A 284 19.30 -14.27 -13.98
C PRO A 284 18.16 -14.75 -13.10
N SER A 285 18.24 -15.98 -12.58
CA SER A 285 17.23 -16.55 -11.70
C SER A 285 17.15 -15.81 -10.36
N PHE A 286 18.29 -15.32 -9.85
CA PHE A 286 18.33 -14.50 -8.63
C PHE A 286 17.60 -13.16 -8.84
N TRP A 287 17.90 -12.43 -9.91
CA TRP A 287 17.26 -11.14 -10.17
C TRP A 287 15.79 -11.24 -10.56
N LEU A 288 15.42 -12.30 -11.27
CA LEU A 288 14.02 -12.62 -11.54
C LEU A 288 13.26 -12.88 -10.23
N TYR A 289 13.88 -13.57 -9.28
CA TYR A 289 13.32 -13.75 -7.95
C TYR A 289 13.13 -12.42 -7.20
N VAL A 290 14.17 -11.58 -7.10
CA VAL A 290 14.08 -10.30 -6.42
C VAL A 290 12.95 -9.44 -7.02
N LYS A 291 12.80 -9.47 -8.36
CA LYS A 291 11.68 -8.83 -9.07
C LYS A 291 10.33 -9.40 -8.63
N PHE A 292 10.18 -10.72 -8.56
CA PHE A 292 8.94 -11.36 -8.13
C PHE A 292 8.59 -11.02 -6.68
N ALA A 293 9.54 -11.09 -5.75
CA ALA A 293 9.32 -10.75 -4.33
C ALA A 293 8.91 -9.28 -4.16
N TYR A 294 9.59 -8.36 -4.86
CA TYR A 294 9.21 -6.95 -4.84
C TYR A 294 7.81 -6.70 -5.39
N ASN A 295 7.48 -7.27 -6.56
CA ASN A 295 6.16 -7.12 -7.16
C ASN A 295 5.06 -7.78 -6.29
N GLY A 296 5.38 -8.92 -5.65
CA GLY A 296 4.53 -9.57 -4.67
C GLY A 296 4.23 -8.66 -3.49
N SER A 297 5.27 -8.04 -2.92
CA SER A 297 5.15 -7.06 -1.82
C SER A 297 4.24 -5.90 -2.19
N ILE A 298 4.43 -5.29 -3.37
CA ILE A 298 3.58 -4.18 -3.83
C ILE A 298 2.13 -4.65 -3.98
N ARG A 299 1.90 -5.77 -4.67
CA ARG A 299 0.55 -6.31 -4.88
C ARG A 299 -0.16 -6.60 -3.56
N GLN A 300 0.52 -7.21 -2.60
CA GLN A 300 -0.06 -7.59 -1.32
C GLN A 300 -0.33 -6.38 -0.43
N LEU A 301 0.57 -5.39 -0.41
CA LEU A 301 0.31 -4.13 0.27
C LEU A 301 -0.92 -3.43 -0.29
N ASN A 302 -1.08 -3.44 -1.60
CA ASN A 302 -2.24 -2.83 -2.22
C ASN A 302 -3.54 -3.55 -1.84
N GLN A 303 -3.53 -4.87 -1.72
CA GLN A 303 -4.68 -5.65 -1.23
C GLN A 303 -5.03 -5.28 0.21
N GLU A 304 -4.04 -5.20 1.10
CA GLU A 304 -4.25 -4.86 2.50
C GLU A 304 -4.75 -3.42 2.66
N ILE A 305 -4.20 -2.48 1.88
CA ILE A 305 -4.61 -1.08 1.90
C ILE A 305 -5.98 -0.87 1.27
N ALA A 306 -6.32 -1.55 0.16
CA ALA A 306 -7.65 -1.49 -0.41
C ALA A 306 -8.71 -1.96 0.60
N ARG A 307 -8.44 -3.03 1.36
CA ARG A 307 -9.32 -3.46 2.47
C ARG A 307 -9.47 -2.42 3.57
N MET A 308 -8.48 -1.55 3.75
CA MET A 308 -8.53 -0.44 4.71
C MET A 308 -9.25 0.79 4.16
N VAL A 309 -9.45 0.91 2.84
CA VAL A 309 -9.85 2.17 2.16
C VAL A 309 -11.16 2.09 1.37
N ASP A 310 -11.50 0.99 0.69
CA ASP A 310 -12.72 0.89 -0.15
C ASP A 310 -13.93 1.40 0.67
N ASP A 311 -14.75 2.37 0.25
CA ASP A 311 -14.98 3.10 -1.02
C ASP A 311 -14.39 4.53 -1.07
N VAL A 312 -13.46 4.80 -2.01
CA VAL A 312 -13.27 6.17 -2.53
C VAL A 312 -14.27 6.35 -3.68
N PRO A 313 -15.12 7.40 -3.70
CA PRO A 313 -16.14 7.57 -4.73
C PRO A 313 -15.53 7.48 -6.12
N ARG A 314 -16.11 6.62 -6.97
CA ARG A 314 -15.92 6.74 -8.41
C ARG A 314 -16.56 8.08 -8.79
N VAL A 315 -15.70 9.05 -9.11
CA VAL A 315 -16.13 10.27 -9.78
C VAL A 315 -16.65 9.82 -11.15
N ASP A 316 -17.97 9.69 -11.25
CA ASP A 316 -18.68 9.64 -12.53
C ASP A 316 -18.61 11.01 -13.22
#